data_AF-A0A8S2HWI0-F1
#
_entry.id   AF-A0A8S2HWI0-F1
#
_cell.length_a   1.000
_cell.length_b   1.000
_cell.length_c   1.000
_cell.angle_alpha   90.00
_cell.angle_beta   90.00
_cell.angle_gamma   90.00
#
_symmetry.space_group_name_H-M   'P 1'
#
loop_
_entity.id
_entity.type
_entity.pdbx_description
1 polymer ?
#
loop_
_entity_poly.entity_id
_entity_poly.type
_entity_poly.pdbx_seq_one_letter_code
_entity_poly.pdbx_strand_id
1 'polypeptide(L)'
;MTRAIETVKKNGTFVEIAQWEIMNIITDIYNSTETTSWNDNVNDEFKSILGRLINKNRVDAVLFIYRHLYHVRDFFNQSKNCRTIVDHITGNELGGQLIKTFIDKKPLQNWIIGKDLIFILLQKKERKFLKKLFLLFPFLVHQLDEDGNDPLLHICLKVRGCRHRFVQFLTTMKADLQRINFNGEDFFGAIHLERNRKLLKKLNMEEINHEQRNIRFIEIISNV
;
A
#
# COMPACT_ATOMS: atom_id res chain seq x y z
N MET A 1 -15.03 -21.01 31.58
CA MET A 1 -14.48 -19.91 30.75
C MET A 1 -15.20 -18.58 31.01
N THR A 2 -16.53 -18.51 30.93
CA THR A 2 -17.33 -17.26 31.00
C THR A 2 -17.15 -16.41 32.26
N ARG A 3 -16.97 -17.03 33.44
CA ARG A 3 -16.71 -16.29 34.69
C ARG A 3 -15.31 -15.66 34.77
N ALA A 4 -14.27 -16.36 34.31
CA ALA A 4 -12.92 -15.82 34.24
C ALA A 4 -12.82 -14.65 33.23
N ILE A 5 -13.63 -14.72 32.17
CA ILE A 5 -13.76 -13.69 31.12
C ILE A 5 -14.32 -12.36 31.68
N GLU A 6 -15.33 -12.41 32.55
CA GLU A 6 -15.87 -11.18 33.17
C GLU A 6 -14.93 -10.56 34.20
N THR A 7 -14.10 -11.39 34.86
CA THR A 7 -13.16 -10.92 35.88
C THR A 7 -11.97 -10.16 35.27
N VAL A 8 -11.39 -10.64 34.18
CA VAL A 8 -10.28 -9.95 33.48
C VAL A 8 -10.75 -8.64 32.84
N LYS A 9 -11.97 -8.59 32.30
CA LYS A 9 -12.56 -7.34 31.79
C LYS A 9 -12.80 -6.28 32.85
N LYS A 10 -13.17 -6.69 34.08
CA LYS A 10 -13.47 -5.76 35.18
C LYS A 10 -12.22 -5.30 35.92
N ASN A 11 -11.22 -6.18 36.10
CA ASN A 11 -10.12 -5.97 37.05
C ASN A 11 -8.73 -6.16 36.45
N GLY A 12 -8.61 -6.48 35.16
CA GLY A 12 -7.32 -6.68 34.51
C GLY A 12 -6.55 -5.38 34.31
N THR A 13 -5.23 -5.48 34.34
CA THR A 13 -4.34 -4.42 33.87
C THR A 13 -4.56 -4.18 32.37
N PHE A 14 -4.19 -3.00 31.88
CA PHE A 14 -4.30 -2.67 30.45
C PHE A 14 -3.66 -3.74 29.54
N VAL A 15 -2.55 -4.34 29.97
CA VAL A 15 -1.84 -5.41 29.24
C VAL A 15 -2.66 -6.71 29.19
N GLU A 16 -3.30 -7.10 30.29
CA GLU A 16 -4.11 -8.32 30.36
C GLU A 16 -5.40 -8.19 29.54
N ILE A 17 -6.04 -7.01 29.55
CA ILE A 17 -7.18 -6.70 28.68
C ILE A 17 -6.74 -6.75 27.21
N ALA A 18 -5.57 -6.17 26.91
CA ALA A 18 -5.01 -6.12 25.58
C ALA A 18 -4.67 -7.52 25.02
N GLN A 19 -4.07 -8.39 25.85
CA GLN A 19 -3.78 -9.79 25.51
C GLN A 19 -5.07 -10.62 25.41
N TRP A 20 -6.06 -10.35 26.25
CA TRP A 20 -7.36 -11.01 26.20
C TRP A 20 -8.12 -10.70 24.90
N GLU A 21 -8.14 -9.43 24.48
CA GLU A 21 -8.74 -9.05 23.20
C GLU A 21 -8.06 -9.74 22.01
N ILE A 22 -6.72 -9.86 22.06
CA ILE A 22 -5.95 -10.61 21.07
C ILE A 22 -6.33 -12.08 21.10
N MET A 23 -6.38 -12.71 22.27
CA MET A 23 -6.70 -14.14 22.41
C MET A 23 -8.13 -14.46 21.96
N ASN A 24 -9.09 -13.59 22.26
CA ASN A 24 -10.45 -13.74 21.75
C ASN A 24 -10.48 -13.64 20.24
N ILE A 25 -9.80 -12.65 19.66
CA ILE A 25 -9.70 -12.50 18.21
C ILE A 25 -9.03 -13.72 17.57
N ILE A 26 -7.94 -14.23 18.15
CA ILE A 26 -7.29 -15.46 17.70
C ILE A 26 -8.25 -16.64 17.80
N THR A 27 -9.02 -16.75 18.88
CA THR A 27 -10.00 -17.83 19.08
C THR A 27 -11.14 -17.73 18.07
N ASP A 28 -11.65 -16.54 17.79
CA ASP A 28 -12.69 -16.29 16.78
C ASP A 28 -12.16 -16.65 15.38
N ILE A 29 -10.91 -16.28 15.07
CA ILE A 29 -10.23 -16.67 13.82
C ILE A 29 -10.03 -18.18 13.75
N TYR A 30 -9.59 -18.81 14.84
CA TYR A 30 -9.32 -20.24 14.88
C TYR A 30 -10.63 -21.05 14.72
N ASN A 31 -11.69 -20.66 15.42
CA ASN A 31 -13.02 -21.27 15.30
C ASN A 31 -13.63 -21.08 13.90
N SER A 32 -13.41 -19.93 13.26
CA SER A 32 -13.89 -19.66 11.89
C SER A 32 -13.06 -20.37 10.81
N THR A 33 -11.84 -20.84 11.12
CA THR A 33 -10.93 -21.50 10.16
C THR A 33 -10.78 -23.01 10.36
N GLU A 34 -11.16 -23.56 11.52
CA GLU A 34 -11.09 -25.02 11.80
C GLU A 34 -12.07 -25.87 10.98
N THR A 35 -13.07 -25.26 10.33
CA THR A 35 -14.18 -26.01 9.72
C THR A 35 -14.27 -25.95 8.20
N THR A 36 -13.55 -25.05 7.50
CA THR A 36 -13.59 -24.98 6.03
C THR A 36 -12.35 -24.31 5.43
N SER A 37 -12.04 -24.67 4.18
CA SER A 37 -11.13 -23.92 3.32
C SER A 37 -11.46 -22.43 3.36
N TRP A 38 -10.44 -21.56 3.46
CA TRP A 38 -10.57 -20.10 3.41
C TRP A 38 -11.53 -19.66 2.29
N ASN A 39 -12.76 -19.30 2.68
CA ASN A 39 -13.83 -18.87 1.78
C ASN A 39 -14.15 -17.39 2.01
N ASP A 40 -15.06 -16.83 1.22
CA ASP A 40 -15.37 -15.41 1.26
C ASP A 40 -16.01 -14.95 2.59
N ASN A 41 -16.73 -15.82 3.29
CA ASN A 41 -17.32 -15.49 4.59
C ASN A 41 -16.24 -15.31 5.67
N VAL A 42 -15.24 -16.20 5.71
CA VAL A 42 -14.09 -16.08 6.63
C VAL A 42 -13.26 -14.82 6.33
N ASN A 43 -13.11 -14.47 5.04
CA ASN A 43 -12.45 -13.24 4.64
C ASN A 43 -13.16 -12.00 5.19
N ASP A 44 -14.48 -11.94 5.11
CA ASP A 44 -15.25 -10.77 5.53
C ASP A 44 -15.27 -10.58 7.06
N GLU A 45 -15.35 -11.68 7.81
CA GLU A 45 -15.20 -11.64 9.27
C GLU A 45 -13.79 -11.15 9.66
N PHE A 46 -12.75 -11.68 9.01
CA PHE A 46 -11.39 -11.24 9.28
C PHE A 46 -11.13 -9.77 8.89
N LYS A 47 -11.70 -9.27 7.78
CA LYS A 47 -11.67 -7.83 7.44
C LYS A 47 -12.24 -6.98 8.58
N SER A 48 -13.38 -7.37 9.13
CA SER A 48 -14.02 -6.67 10.25
C SER A 48 -13.15 -6.67 11.50
N ILE A 49 -12.57 -7.82 11.85
CA ILE A 49 -11.60 -7.96 12.96
C ILE A 49 -10.39 -7.03 12.74
N LEU A 50 -9.79 -7.08 11.55
CA LEU A 50 -8.61 -6.28 11.21
C LEU A 50 -8.92 -4.78 11.28
N GLY A 51 -10.06 -4.34 10.75
CA GLY A 51 -10.52 -2.95 10.86
C GLY A 51 -10.65 -2.50 12.32
N ARG A 52 -11.21 -3.34 13.20
CA ARG A 52 -11.30 -3.06 14.64
C ARG A 52 -9.92 -2.96 15.30
N LEU A 53 -8.99 -3.86 14.98
CA LEU A 53 -7.63 -3.85 15.53
C LEU A 53 -6.88 -2.58 15.14
N ILE A 54 -6.97 -2.17 13.87
CA ILE A 54 -6.33 -0.94 13.37
C ILE A 54 -6.92 0.28 14.05
N ASN A 55 -8.26 0.37 14.14
CA ASN A 55 -8.95 1.48 14.81
C ASN A 55 -8.62 1.58 16.31
N LYS A 56 -8.32 0.45 16.96
CA LYS A 56 -7.88 0.40 18.37
C LYS A 56 -6.36 0.57 18.57
N ASN A 57 -5.60 0.90 17.51
CA ASN A 57 -4.14 0.99 17.53
C ASN A 57 -3.43 -0.30 18.00
N ARG A 58 -4.01 -1.46 17.74
CA ARG A 58 -3.46 -2.76 18.16
C ARG A 58 -2.48 -3.31 17.12
N VAL A 59 -1.45 -2.53 16.80
CA VAL A 59 -0.37 -2.89 15.88
C VAL A 59 0.33 -4.18 16.31
N ASP A 60 0.51 -4.33 17.61
CA ASP A 60 1.02 -5.53 18.28
C ASP A 60 0.23 -6.78 17.93
N ALA A 61 -1.11 -6.69 17.97
CA ALA A 61 -2.02 -7.78 17.64
C ALA A 61 -1.91 -8.19 16.18
N VAL A 62 -1.93 -7.22 15.26
CA VAL A 62 -1.85 -7.51 13.82
C VAL A 62 -0.49 -8.14 13.48
N LEU A 63 0.60 -7.66 14.09
CA LEU A 63 1.94 -8.27 13.97
C LEU A 63 1.97 -9.70 14.50
N PHE A 64 1.34 -9.95 15.65
CA PHE A 64 1.27 -11.29 16.24
C PHE A 64 0.53 -12.25 15.32
N ILE A 65 -0.67 -11.87 14.87
CA ILE A 65 -1.50 -12.65 13.94
C ILE A 65 -0.69 -12.98 12.68
N TYR A 66 -0.07 -11.99 12.05
CA TYR A 66 0.73 -12.20 10.84
C TYR A 66 1.90 -13.18 11.04
N ARG A 67 2.61 -13.08 12.18
CA ARG A 67 3.80 -13.86 12.46
C ARG A 67 3.47 -15.30 12.85
N HIS A 68 2.41 -15.50 13.60
CA HIS A 68 2.13 -16.77 14.27
C HIS A 68 0.94 -17.54 13.69
N LEU A 69 0.03 -16.89 12.96
CA LEU A 69 -1.12 -17.55 12.31
C LEU A 69 -0.91 -17.65 10.80
N TYR A 70 -0.26 -18.74 10.38
CA TYR A 70 0.13 -18.94 8.97
C TYR A 70 -1.07 -18.94 8.01
N HIS A 71 -2.18 -19.56 8.40
CA HIS A 71 -3.39 -19.63 7.57
C HIS A 71 -4.00 -18.23 7.36
N VAL A 72 -3.84 -17.31 8.33
CA VAL A 72 -4.26 -15.91 8.21
C VAL A 72 -3.29 -15.09 7.36
N ARG A 73 -2.04 -15.53 7.22
CA ARG A 73 -1.06 -14.87 6.36
C ARG A 73 -1.56 -14.81 4.91
N ASP A 74 -2.22 -15.87 4.46
CA ASP A 74 -2.72 -15.99 3.09
C ASP A 74 -3.82 -14.96 2.79
N PHE A 75 -4.66 -14.62 3.77
CA PHE A 75 -5.65 -13.53 3.64
C PHE A 75 -5.01 -12.24 3.17
N PHE A 76 -3.86 -11.89 3.76
CA PHE A 76 -3.18 -10.64 3.45
C PHE A 76 -2.49 -10.66 2.08
N ASN A 77 -2.11 -11.84 1.60
CA ASN A 77 -1.46 -12.03 0.32
C ASN A 77 -2.47 -12.12 -0.84
N GLN A 78 -3.77 -12.24 -0.55
CA GLN A 78 -4.82 -12.24 -1.57
C GLN A 78 -5.02 -10.83 -2.15
N SER A 79 -4.86 -10.69 -3.47
CA SER A 79 -5.05 -9.41 -4.20
C SER A 79 -6.39 -8.75 -3.90
N LYS A 80 -7.48 -9.53 -3.86
CA LYS A 80 -8.85 -9.06 -3.55
C LYS A 80 -8.97 -8.34 -2.21
N ASN A 81 -8.14 -8.70 -1.23
CA ASN A 81 -8.17 -8.09 0.11
C ASN A 81 -7.19 -6.92 0.25
N CYS A 82 -6.19 -6.84 -0.64
CA CYS A 82 -5.12 -5.84 -0.57
C CYS A 82 -5.67 -4.42 -0.49
N ARG A 83 -6.67 -4.06 -1.31
CA ARG A 83 -7.27 -2.72 -1.30
C ARG A 83 -7.93 -2.40 0.03
N THR A 84 -8.79 -3.27 0.55
CA THR A 84 -9.48 -3.07 1.83
C THR A 84 -8.48 -2.91 2.98
N ILE A 85 -7.43 -3.72 2.98
CA ILE A 85 -6.35 -3.62 3.97
C ILE A 85 -5.68 -2.24 3.84
N VAL A 86 -5.24 -1.85 2.66
CA VAL A 86 -4.60 -0.54 2.45
C VAL A 86 -5.53 0.61 2.83
N ASP A 87 -6.83 0.52 2.55
CA ASP A 87 -7.82 1.52 2.92
C ASP A 87 -7.93 1.69 4.44
N HIS A 88 -7.97 0.60 5.19
CA HIS A 88 -7.95 0.66 6.65
C HIS A 88 -6.64 1.24 7.17
N ILE A 89 -5.52 0.88 6.57
CA ILE A 89 -4.23 1.27 7.11
C ILE A 89 -3.87 2.72 6.74
N THR A 90 -4.25 3.23 5.57
CA THR A 90 -3.92 4.63 5.21
C THR A 90 -5.07 5.60 5.49
N GLY A 91 -6.24 5.10 5.88
CA GLY A 91 -7.41 5.92 6.22
C GLY A 91 -7.30 6.68 7.55
N ASN A 92 -6.31 6.37 8.40
CA ASN A 92 -6.09 7.09 9.66
C ASN A 92 -4.59 7.13 10.06
N GLU A 93 -4.24 8.04 10.97
CA GLU A 93 -2.85 8.24 11.41
C GLU A 93 -2.24 6.99 12.08
N LEU A 94 -3.07 6.23 12.80
CA LEU A 94 -2.68 5.01 13.53
C LEU A 94 -2.30 3.88 12.57
N GLY A 95 -3.06 3.71 11.49
CA GLY A 95 -2.70 2.80 10.42
C GLY A 95 -1.41 3.25 9.71
N GLY A 96 -1.18 4.56 9.54
CA GLY A 96 0.12 5.06 9.08
C GLY A 96 1.31 4.55 9.92
N GLN A 97 1.15 4.48 11.25
CA GLN A 97 2.15 3.92 12.17
C GLN A 97 2.27 2.40 12.03
N LEU A 98 1.16 1.71 11.81
CA LEU A 98 1.11 0.28 11.53
C LEU A 98 1.97 -0.07 10.30
N ILE A 99 1.73 0.58 9.16
CA ILE A 99 2.56 0.42 7.93
C ILE A 99 4.03 0.70 8.23
N LYS A 100 4.34 1.80 8.92
CA LYS A 100 5.73 2.16 9.23
C LYS A 100 6.41 1.03 10.02
N THR A 101 5.74 0.54 11.05
CA THR A 101 6.22 -0.55 11.92
C THR A 101 6.38 -1.85 11.14
N PHE A 102 5.43 -2.18 10.27
CA PHE A 102 5.52 -3.37 9.44
C PHE A 102 6.72 -3.30 8.49
N ILE A 103 6.92 -2.16 7.82
CA ILE A 103 8.03 -1.99 6.87
C ILE A 103 9.37 -2.10 7.60
N ASP A 104 9.48 -1.47 8.77
CA ASP A 104 10.73 -1.38 9.52
C ASP A 104 11.13 -2.71 10.18
N LYS A 105 10.17 -3.56 10.56
CA LYS A 105 10.45 -4.77 11.37
C LYS A 105 10.88 -6.02 10.57
N LYS A 106 11.07 -5.92 9.25
CA LYS A 106 11.43 -7.00 8.29
C LYS A 106 10.42 -8.11 7.92
N PRO A 107 9.23 -8.35 8.53
CA PRO A 107 8.35 -9.44 8.10
C PRO A 107 7.68 -9.19 6.73
N LEU A 108 7.99 -8.07 6.07
CA LEU A 108 7.23 -7.54 4.93
C LEU A 108 7.83 -7.76 3.54
N GLN A 109 8.97 -8.44 3.39
CA GLN A 109 9.43 -8.77 2.03
C GLN A 109 8.35 -9.57 1.26
N ASN A 110 7.50 -10.30 1.98
CA ASN A 110 6.49 -11.18 1.37
C ASN A 110 5.02 -10.75 1.63
N TRP A 111 4.74 -9.84 2.57
CA TRP A 111 3.35 -9.56 3.03
C TRP A 111 2.55 -8.66 2.10
N ILE A 112 3.19 -7.65 1.52
CA ILE A 112 2.49 -6.64 0.73
C ILE A 112 3.40 -6.13 -0.39
N ILE A 113 4.07 -7.05 -1.08
CA ILE A 113 4.64 -6.73 -2.40
C ILE A 113 3.88 -7.53 -3.45
N GLY A 114 2.55 -7.55 -3.30
CA GLY A 114 1.68 -7.90 -4.41
C GLY A 114 1.83 -6.84 -5.50
N LYS A 115 1.76 -7.28 -6.76
CA LYS A 115 1.74 -6.44 -7.97
C LYS A 115 0.86 -5.20 -7.79
N ASP A 116 -0.26 -5.32 -7.07
CA ASP A 116 -1.29 -4.30 -6.96
C ASP A 116 -1.04 -3.24 -5.88
N LEU A 117 -0.22 -3.51 -4.86
CA LEU A 117 -0.05 -2.58 -3.73
C LEU A 117 0.37 -1.21 -4.22
N ILE A 118 1.41 -1.16 -5.05
CA ILE A 118 2.00 0.11 -5.48
C ILE A 118 0.98 0.94 -6.24
N PHE A 119 0.12 0.32 -7.05
CA PHE A 119 -0.89 1.00 -7.85
C PHE A 119 -2.04 1.48 -6.99
N ILE A 120 -2.47 0.69 -5.99
CA ILE A 120 -3.43 1.13 -4.98
C ILE A 120 -2.89 2.37 -4.25
N LEU A 121 -1.65 2.33 -3.78
CA LEU A 121 -1.03 3.45 -3.07
C LEU A 121 -0.85 4.69 -3.96
N LEU A 122 -0.58 4.50 -5.27
CA LEU A 122 -0.50 5.60 -6.24
C LEU A 122 -1.85 6.27 -6.44
N GLN A 123 -2.92 5.50 -6.56
CA GLN A 123 -4.29 6.00 -6.66
C GLN A 123 -4.72 6.75 -5.39
N LYS A 124 -4.31 6.24 -4.22
CA LYS A 124 -4.51 6.87 -2.91
C LYS A 124 -3.57 8.04 -2.63
N LYS A 125 -2.54 8.24 -3.46
CA LYS A 125 -1.55 9.32 -3.39
C LYS A 125 -0.73 9.31 -2.09
N GLU A 126 -0.41 8.10 -1.61
CA GLU A 126 0.30 7.86 -0.34
C GLU A 126 1.80 8.16 -0.44
N ARG A 127 2.15 9.43 -0.56
CA ARG A 127 3.50 9.87 -0.96
C ARG A 127 4.62 9.41 -0.03
N LYS A 128 4.42 9.51 1.28
CA LYS A 128 5.45 9.12 2.26
C LYS A 128 5.71 7.61 2.19
N PHE A 129 4.65 6.83 2.07
CA PHE A 129 4.75 5.38 1.99
C PHE A 129 5.38 4.94 0.67
N LEU A 130 4.87 5.39 -0.47
CA LEU A 130 5.42 5.06 -1.77
C LEU A 130 6.92 5.36 -1.88
N LYS A 131 7.35 6.55 -1.43
CA LYS A 131 8.78 6.89 -1.41
C LYS A 131 9.60 5.89 -0.60
N LYS A 132 9.16 5.54 0.60
CA LYS A 132 9.85 4.56 1.45
C LYS A 132 9.89 3.18 0.78
N LEU A 133 8.79 2.78 0.16
CA LEU A 133 8.66 1.49 -0.51
C LEU A 133 9.61 1.38 -1.71
N PHE A 134 9.65 2.39 -2.58
CA PHE A 134 10.59 2.43 -3.71
C PHE A 134 12.06 2.48 -3.28
N LEU A 135 12.38 3.13 -2.15
CA LEU A 135 13.76 3.13 -1.61
C LEU A 135 14.18 1.75 -1.09
N LEU A 136 13.25 1.00 -0.47
CA LEU A 136 13.53 -0.34 0.04
C LEU A 136 13.50 -1.41 -1.06
N PHE A 137 12.66 -1.20 -2.07
CA PHE A 137 12.45 -2.13 -3.17
C PHE A 137 12.51 -1.38 -4.52
N PRO A 138 13.71 -0.99 -4.98
CA PRO A 138 13.86 -0.20 -6.20
C PRO A 138 13.29 -0.86 -7.44
N PHE A 139 13.26 -2.20 -7.51
CA PHE A 139 12.69 -2.94 -8.64
C PHE A 139 11.20 -2.62 -8.89
N LEU A 140 10.48 -2.13 -7.87
CA LEU A 140 9.07 -1.78 -8.01
C LEU A 140 8.82 -0.63 -8.99
N VAL A 141 9.84 0.16 -9.34
CA VAL A 141 9.69 1.20 -10.38
C VAL A 141 9.42 0.63 -11.77
N HIS A 142 9.60 -0.68 -11.97
CA HIS A 142 9.32 -1.39 -13.23
C HIS A 142 8.18 -2.40 -13.10
N GLN A 143 7.54 -2.48 -11.92
CA GLN A 143 6.41 -3.37 -11.71
C GLN A 143 5.26 -2.92 -12.61
N LEU A 144 4.56 -3.88 -13.21
CA LEU A 144 3.48 -3.62 -14.16
C LEU A 144 2.12 -3.77 -13.49
N ASP A 145 1.09 -3.03 -13.94
CA ASP A 145 -0.30 -3.29 -13.57
C ASP A 145 -0.96 -4.31 -14.52
N GLU A 146 -2.29 -4.43 -14.46
CA GLU A 146 -3.07 -5.35 -15.31
C GLU A 146 -3.03 -4.98 -16.80
N ASP A 147 -2.87 -3.69 -17.13
CA ASP A 147 -2.81 -3.21 -18.52
C ASP A 147 -1.35 -3.12 -19.03
N GLY A 148 -0.38 -3.58 -18.23
CA GLY A 148 1.03 -3.51 -18.57
C GLY A 148 1.67 -2.15 -18.32
N ASN A 149 1.01 -1.26 -17.57
CA ASN A 149 1.59 0.04 -17.20
C ASN A 149 2.60 -0.13 -16.08
N ASP A 150 3.78 0.47 -16.25
CA ASP A 150 4.67 0.70 -15.13
C ASP A 150 4.09 1.81 -14.19
N PRO A 151 4.69 2.09 -13.03
CA PRO A 151 4.18 3.08 -12.09
C PRO A 151 4.12 4.49 -12.70
N LEU A 152 5.05 4.83 -13.59
CA LEU A 152 5.15 6.15 -14.20
C LEU A 152 4.00 6.37 -15.20
N LEU A 153 3.79 5.40 -16.09
CA LEU A 153 2.70 5.41 -17.06
C LEU A 153 1.34 5.30 -16.36
N HIS A 154 1.22 4.45 -15.33
CA HIS A 154 0.02 4.33 -14.51
C HIS A 154 -0.37 5.67 -13.88
N ILE A 155 0.60 6.43 -13.35
CA ILE A 155 0.34 7.77 -12.82
C ILE A 155 -0.29 8.65 -13.90
N CYS A 156 0.28 8.67 -15.11
CA CYS A 156 -0.18 9.52 -16.20
C CYS A 156 -1.58 9.12 -16.70
N LEU A 157 -1.88 7.81 -16.71
CA LEU A 157 -3.12 7.29 -17.26
C LEU A 157 -4.27 7.15 -16.25
N LYS A 158 -3.99 6.89 -14.98
CA LYS A 158 -5.03 6.46 -14.01
C LYS A 158 -5.11 7.31 -12.76
N VAL A 159 -4.06 8.06 -12.40
CA VAL A 159 -4.04 8.86 -11.15
C VAL A 159 -4.41 10.31 -11.44
N ARG A 160 -5.37 10.89 -10.70
CA ARG A 160 -5.77 12.32 -10.84
C ARG A 160 -5.16 13.22 -9.77
N GLY A 161 -4.97 14.51 -10.07
CA GLY A 161 -4.57 15.53 -9.09
C GLY A 161 -3.05 15.72 -8.93
N CYS A 162 -2.59 16.05 -7.72
CA CYS A 162 -1.21 16.47 -7.41
C CYS A 162 -0.18 15.32 -7.48
N ARG A 163 0.20 14.92 -8.71
CA ARG A 163 1.10 13.78 -8.97
C ARG A 163 2.49 14.13 -9.52
N HIS A 164 2.79 15.40 -9.81
CA HIS A 164 4.09 15.89 -10.31
C HIS A 164 5.29 15.36 -9.50
N ARG A 165 5.21 15.41 -8.16
CA ARG A 165 6.29 14.95 -7.28
C ARG A 165 6.56 13.44 -7.34
N PHE A 166 5.60 12.64 -7.79
CA PHE A 166 5.81 11.21 -8.03
C PHE A 166 6.50 10.99 -9.37
N VAL A 167 6.04 11.67 -10.42
CA VAL A 167 6.65 11.61 -11.76
C VAL A 167 8.13 11.98 -11.69
N GLN A 168 8.48 13.08 -11.03
CA GLN A 168 9.87 13.48 -10.82
C GLN A 168 10.69 12.44 -10.04
N PHE A 169 10.11 11.92 -8.97
CA PHE A 169 10.78 10.93 -8.13
C PHE A 169 11.06 9.63 -8.90
N LEU A 170 10.07 9.11 -9.63
CA LEU A 170 10.21 7.90 -10.45
C LEU A 170 11.19 8.09 -11.61
N THR A 171 11.18 9.26 -12.25
CA THR A 171 12.17 9.61 -13.27
C THR A 171 13.59 9.59 -12.69
N THR A 172 13.76 10.17 -11.50
CA THR A 172 15.06 10.16 -10.78
C THR A 172 15.49 8.73 -10.43
N MET A 173 14.51 7.85 -10.19
CA MET A 173 14.73 6.43 -9.94
C MET A 173 14.93 5.59 -11.21
N LYS A 174 15.09 6.24 -12.38
CA LYS A 174 15.30 5.61 -13.70
C LYS A 174 14.14 4.70 -14.13
N ALA A 175 12.90 5.13 -13.86
CA ALA A 175 11.73 4.52 -14.50
C ALA A 175 11.86 4.54 -16.04
N ASP A 176 11.27 3.55 -16.71
CA ASP A 176 11.41 3.37 -18.15
C ASP A 176 10.45 4.32 -18.89
N LEU A 177 11.00 5.41 -19.43
CA LEU A 177 10.23 6.41 -20.17
C LEU A 177 9.74 5.90 -21.53
N GLN A 178 10.31 4.81 -22.05
CA GLN A 178 10.00 4.25 -23.36
C GLN A 178 9.09 3.03 -23.28
N ARG A 179 8.65 2.65 -22.07
CA ARG A 179 7.75 1.53 -21.86
C ARG A 179 6.44 1.75 -22.62
N ILE A 180 6.06 0.75 -23.41
CA ILE A 180 4.77 0.66 -24.08
C ILE A 180 3.91 -0.36 -23.35
N ASN A 181 2.68 0.01 -22.99
CA ASN A 181 1.72 -0.88 -22.34
C ASN A 181 1.02 -1.82 -23.35
N PHE A 182 0.09 -2.66 -22.88
CA PHE A 182 -0.61 -3.60 -23.75
C PHE A 182 -1.58 -2.94 -24.75
N ASN A 183 -1.90 -1.66 -24.55
CA ASN A 183 -2.74 -0.85 -25.42
C ASN A 183 -1.93 0.00 -26.41
N GLY A 184 -0.61 -0.12 -26.44
CA GLY A 184 0.25 0.70 -27.30
C GLY A 184 0.50 2.12 -26.79
N GLU A 185 0.18 2.41 -25.53
CA GLU A 185 0.40 3.73 -24.92
C GLU A 185 1.77 3.78 -24.23
N ASP A 186 2.45 4.91 -24.35
CA ASP A 186 3.73 5.20 -23.69
C ASP A 186 3.64 6.45 -22.79
N PHE A 187 4.72 6.75 -22.06
CA PHE A 187 4.75 7.91 -21.17
C PHE A 187 4.61 9.23 -21.93
N PHE A 188 5.25 9.37 -23.09
CA PHE A 188 5.25 10.62 -23.86
C PHE A 188 3.88 10.95 -24.44
N GLY A 189 3.19 9.99 -25.04
CA GLY A 189 1.81 10.15 -25.47
C GLY A 189 0.89 10.42 -24.28
N ALA A 190 1.07 9.66 -23.19
CA ALA A 190 0.23 9.83 -22.01
C ALA A 190 0.38 11.22 -21.37
N ILE A 191 1.60 11.75 -21.18
CA ILE A 191 1.84 13.03 -20.49
C ILE A 191 1.27 14.23 -21.27
N HIS A 192 1.14 14.12 -22.59
CA HIS A 192 0.58 15.17 -23.46
C HIS A 192 -0.96 15.16 -23.56
N LEU A 193 -1.63 14.15 -23.01
CA LEU A 193 -3.09 14.13 -22.96
C LEU A 193 -3.66 15.37 -22.25
N GLU A 194 -4.83 15.83 -22.69
CA GLU A 194 -5.53 17.01 -22.13
C GLU A 194 -5.58 17.02 -20.60
N ARG A 195 -5.93 15.87 -20.02
CA ARG A 195 -6.02 15.66 -18.56
C ARG A 195 -4.70 15.89 -17.81
N ASN A 196 -3.57 15.85 -18.52
CA ASN A 196 -2.22 15.96 -17.98
C ASN A 196 -1.61 17.34 -18.22
N ARG A 197 -2.28 18.28 -18.90
CA ARG A 197 -1.76 19.65 -19.13
C ARG A 197 -1.29 20.36 -17.86
N LYS A 198 -2.05 20.27 -16.76
CA LYS A 198 -1.64 20.86 -15.46
C LYS A 198 -0.43 20.16 -14.84
N LEU A 199 -0.29 18.86 -15.07
CA LEU A 199 0.86 18.08 -14.62
C LEU A 199 2.10 18.48 -15.43
N LEU A 200 2.00 18.48 -16.75
CA LEU A 200 3.06 18.88 -17.68
C LEU A 200 3.56 20.29 -17.37
N LYS A 201 2.66 21.28 -17.25
CA LYS A 201 3.02 22.65 -16.86
C LYS A 201 3.81 22.72 -15.54
N LYS A 202 3.48 21.89 -14.55
CA LYS A 202 4.19 21.86 -13.26
C LYS A 202 5.57 21.19 -13.37
N LEU A 203 5.70 20.18 -14.23
CA LEU A 203 6.99 19.56 -14.49
C LEU A 203 7.93 20.57 -15.18
N ASN A 204 7.44 21.27 -16.21
CA ASN A 204 8.21 22.29 -16.93
C ASN A 204 8.57 23.50 -16.04
N MET A 205 7.64 23.98 -15.20
CA MET A 205 7.91 25.13 -14.30
C MET A 205 8.93 24.81 -13.19
N GLU A 206 8.99 23.56 -12.71
CA GLU A 206 9.96 23.19 -11.68
C GLU A 206 11.36 22.91 -12.28
N GLU A 207 11.46 22.55 -13.55
CA GLU A 207 12.75 22.48 -14.27
C GLU A 207 13.40 23.86 -14.46
N ILE A 208 12.62 24.90 -14.79
CA ILE A 208 13.11 26.29 -14.88
C ILE A 208 13.66 26.78 -13.52
N ASN A 209 13.13 26.26 -12.40
CA ASN A 209 13.67 26.56 -11.07
C ASN A 209 14.87 25.67 -10.68
N HIS A 210 15.11 24.57 -11.40
CA HIS A 210 16.16 23.60 -11.12
C HIS A 210 17.29 23.59 -12.18
N GLU A 211 17.27 24.54 -13.14
CA GLU A 211 18.18 24.68 -14.28
C GLU A 211 19.67 24.82 -13.93
N GLN A 212 20.04 24.82 -12.65
CA GLN A 212 21.44 24.65 -12.23
C GLN A 212 21.87 23.18 -11.99
N ARG A 213 21.00 22.16 -12.13
CA ARG A 213 21.41 20.76 -11.81
C ARG A 213 20.96 19.59 -12.70
N ASN A 214 20.07 19.68 -13.70
CA ASN A 214 19.77 18.50 -14.55
C ASN A 214 19.30 18.85 -15.97
N ILE A 215 20.25 18.93 -16.90
CA ILE A 215 20.02 19.24 -18.34
C ILE A 215 19.29 18.11 -19.09
N ARG A 216 19.23 16.88 -18.55
CA ARG A 216 18.70 15.72 -19.28
C ARG A 216 17.17 15.56 -19.31
N PHE A 217 16.40 16.20 -18.43
CA PHE A 217 14.94 15.99 -18.38
C PHE A 217 14.18 16.94 -19.34
N ILE A 218 14.69 18.17 -19.55
CA ILE A 218 14.14 19.17 -20.48
C ILE A 218 14.29 18.73 -21.94
N GLU A 219 15.46 18.19 -22.32
CA GLU A 219 15.71 17.70 -23.68
C GLU A 219 14.78 16.54 -24.06
N ILE A 220 14.32 15.77 -23.07
CA ILE A 220 13.46 14.60 -23.25
C ILE A 220 11.99 15.01 -23.42
N ILE A 221 11.53 16.08 -22.77
CA ILE A 221 10.14 16.56 -22.90
C ILE A 221 9.97 17.55 -24.07
N SER A 222 11.03 18.26 -24.46
CA SER A 222 10.95 19.36 -25.44
C SER A 222 11.18 18.95 -26.91
N ASN A 223 11.56 17.70 -27.18
CA ASN A 223 11.95 17.23 -28.52
C ASN A 223 10.97 16.22 -29.19
N VAL A 224 9.70 16.18 -28.77
CA VAL A 224 8.63 15.40 -29.44
C VAL A 224 7.37 16.25 -29.58
#